data_AF-A0A1V0BIT4-F1
#
_entry.id   AF-A0A1V0BIT4-F1
#
_cell.length_a   1.000
_cell.length_b   1.000
_cell.length_c   1.000
_cell.angle_alpha   90.00
_cell.angle_beta   90.00
_cell.angle_gamma   90.00
#
_symmetry.space_group_name_H-M   'P 1'
#
loop_
_entity.id
_entity.type
_entity.pdbx_description
1 polymer ?
#
loop_
_entity_poly.entity_id
_entity_poly.type
_entity_poly.pdbx_seq_one_letter_code
_entity_poly.pdbx_strand_id
1 'polypeptide(L)'
;MKQDKQVAVHPLAQFAATLKWDDVPEAVQCKAEDLWVDWFGSVLAGQSARPVQSIARFALSQGPAQGPCEVIGQRSTTSPMMAALANAAASHVAEQDDVHNGSVFHPAAVVFPPTVAVAQSIGASGAQLMAACVAGYEVGIRVGEFLGRSHYKIFHTTGTAGTLAAAAAVGNLLGLTPAQMQHALGSAGTQAAAQRTRLLVRINAAGTAWVDDDVHTVATLVSRGLAGAVVPKAESPEYLNQLAQQTGTGCALVALIETVAGMDALPALARAAQVQRLAFGHLDFQVDAGMQCAPDEGELLPTRMALVMASRRAGLPPPIDGVTVDTQDPARLHSDTARALRMGFGGKLCIHPAQLEGVHAVFAPDALTVEHAQAVVQAMEAANGGVCVVNSKMVDAPVLHLAQRTLQRHAWAMQRS
;
A
#
# COMPACT_ATOMS: atom_id res chain seq x y z
N MET A 1 19.02 -28.61 -11.81
CA MET A 1 18.11 -28.63 -10.66
C MET A 1 18.22 -27.30 -9.93
N LYS A 2 17.27 -26.38 -10.12
CA LYS A 2 17.18 -25.18 -9.27
C LYS A 2 16.85 -25.68 -7.86
N GLN A 3 17.70 -25.36 -6.88
CA GLN A 3 17.36 -25.56 -5.47
C GLN A 3 16.14 -24.66 -5.20
N ASP A 4 14.99 -25.27 -4.91
CA ASP A 4 13.86 -24.55 -4.33
C ASP A 4 14.35 -23.94 -3.02
N LYS A 5 14.52 -22.62 -3.00
CA LYS A 5 14.71 -21.88 -1.76
C LYS A 5 13.46 -22.10 -0.93
N GLN A 6 13.57 -22.90 0.13
CA GLN A 6 12.54 -22.98 1.15
C GLN A 6 12.24 -21.56 1.64
N VAL A 7 11.07 -21.03 1.27
CA VAL A 7 10.60 -19.74 1.76
C VAL A 7 10.40 -19.92 3.26
N ALA A 8 11.17 -19.19 4.07
CA ALA A 8 11.03 -19.22 5.50
C ALA A 8 9.60 -18.81 5.88
N VAL A 9 8.92 -19.65 6.65
CA VAL A 9 7.57 -19.37 7.13
C VAL A 9 7.65 -18.45 8.34
N HIS A 10 6.91 -17.36 8.30
CA HIS A 10 6.86 -16.37 9.37
C HIS A 10 6.24 -16.99 10.65
N PRO A 11 6.79 -16.75 11.86
CA PRO A 11 6.28 -17.33 13.10
C PRO A 11 4.78 -17.07 13.34
N LEU A 12 4.29 -15.91 12.91
CA LEU A 12 2.87 -15.56 13.04
C LEU A 12 1.96 -16.42 12.14
N ALA A 13 2.42 -16.76 10.93
CA ALA A 13 1.70 -17.65 10.03
C ALA A 13 1.74 -19.11 10.52
N GLN A 14 2.87 -19.53 11.09
CA GLN A 14 3.01 -20.82 11.76
C GLN A 14 2.03 -20.94 12.94
N PHE A 15 2.02 -19.96 13.84
CA PHE A 15 1.10 -19.92 14.98
C PHE A 15 -0.35 -20.01 14.53
N ALA A 16 -0.77 -19.13 13.61
CA ALA A 16 -2.15 -19.09 13.15
C ALA A 16 -2.58 -20.39 12.46
N ALA A 17 -1.68 -21.06 11.73
CA ALA A 17 -1.99 -22.32 11.06
C ALA A 17 -2.12 -23.51 12.02
N THR A 18 -1.39 -23.52 13.14
CA THR A 18 -1.28 -24.72 14.00
C THR A 18 -1.97 -24.63 15.35
N LEU A 19 -2.47 -23.45 15.76
CA LEU A 19 -3.15 -23.28 17.04
C LEU A 19 -4.37 -24.20 17.13
N LYS A 20 -4.46 -24.97 18.22
CA LYS A 20 -5.65 -25.74 18.61
C LYS A 20 -6.22 -25.18 19.90
N TRP A 21 -7.49 -25.46 20.16
CA TRP A 21 -8.20 -24.99 21.35
C TRP A 21 -7.52 -25.43 22.65
N ASP A 22 -7.06 -26.68 22.71
CA ASP A 22 -6.40 -27.25 23.89
C ASP A 22 -5.03 -26.60 24.19
N ASP A 23 -4.44 -25.90 23.20
CA ASP A 23 -3.19 -25.15 23.39
C ASP A 23 -3.44 -23.77 24.02
N VAL A 24 -4.70 -23.30 24.06
CA VAL A 24 -5.09 -21.99 24.58
C VAL A 24 -5.20 -22.05 26.10
N PRO A 25 -4.52 -21.19 26.87
CA PRO A 25 -4.64 -21.15 28.33
C PRO A 25 -6.08 -20.91 28.78
N GLU A 26 -6.51 -21.56 29.87
CA GLU A 26 -7.91 -21.50 30.38
C GLU A 26 -8.42 -20.05 30.55
N ALA A 27 -7.59 -19.16 31.10
CA ALA A 27 -7.97 -17.75 31.25
C ALA A 27 -8.26 -17.04 29.90
N VAL A 28 -7.54 -17.43 28.83
CA VAL A 28 -7.78 -16.92 27.47
C VAL A 28 -9.02 -17.55 26.87
N GLN A 29 -9.28 -18.83 27.15
CA GLN A 29 -10.51 -19.51 26.73
C GLN A 29 -11.75 -18.80 27.30
N CYS A 30 -11.79 -18.59 28.61
CA CYS A 30 -12.89 -17.86 29.27
C CYS A 30 -13.06 -16.47 28.68
N LYS A 31 -11.96 -15.74 28.43
CA LYS A 31 -12.04 -14.40 27.85
C LYS A 31 -12.56 -14.42 26.41
N ALA A 32 -12.18 -15.41 25.61
CA ALA A 32 -12.68 -15.57 24.25
C ALA A 32 -14.19 -15.86 24.24
N GLU A 33 -14.69 -16.65 25.19
CA GLU A 33 -16.12 -16.90 25.38
C GLU A 33 -16.88 -15.62 25.76
N ASP A 34 -16.34 -14.81 26.68
CA ASP A 34 -16.93 -13.50 27.03
C ASP A 34 -17.04 -12.59 25.79
N LEU A 35 -15.96 -12.50 25.00
CA LEU A 35 -15.91 -11.69 23.77
C LEU A 35 -16.88 -12.19 22.70
N TRP A 36 -17.11 -13.50 22.63
CA TRP A 36 -18.12 -14.09 21.75
C TRP A 36 -19.54 -13.64 22.13
N VAL A 37 -19.86 -13.70 23.44
CA VAL A 37 -21.16 -13.24 23.94
C VAL A 37 -21.36 -11.75 23.69
N ASP A 38 -20.33 -10.95 23.95
CA ASP A 38 -20.31 -9.50 23.70
C ASP A 38 -20.53 -9.16 22.22
N TRP A 39 -19.79 -9.83 21.32
CA TRP A 39 -19.97 -9.69 19.88
C TRP A 39 -21.39 -10.03 19.43
N PHE A 40 -21.93 -11.16 19.91
CA PHE A 40 -23.28 -11.58 19.55
C PHE A 40 -24.34 -10.58 20.05
N GLY A 41 -24.16 -10.04 21.26
CA GLY A 41 -24.97 -8.95 21.79
C GLY A 41 -24.93 -7.71 20.88
N SER A 42 -23.74 -7.33 20.41
CA SER A 42 -23.55 -6.21 19.49
C SER A 42 -24.24 -6.43 18.14
N VAL A 43 -24.19 -7.65 17.58
CA VAL A 43 -24.94 -8.02 16.37
C VAL A 43 -26.45 -7.80 16.58
N LEU A 44 -27.01 -8.31 17.67
CA LEU A 44 -28.45 -8.19 17.97
C LEU A 44 -28.87 -6.73 18.20
N ALA A 45 -28.02 -5.93 18.85
CA ALA A 45 -28.25 -4.50 19.03
C ALA A 45 -28.24 -3.75 17.69
N GLY A 46 -27.34 -4.12 16.77
CA GLY A 46 -27.15 -3.45 15.49
C GLY A 46 -28.07 -3.90 14.35
N GLN A 47 -28.66 -5.10 14.43
CA GLN A 47 -29.37 -5.75 13.31
C GLN A 47 -30.52 -4.90 12.70
N SER A 48 -31.17 -4.05 13.50
CA SER A 48 -32.29 -3.21 13.08
C SER A 48 -31.88 -1.81 12.63
N ALA A 49 -30.59 -1.46 12.70
CA ALA A 49 -30.11 -0.16 12.25
C ALA A 49 -30.32 -0.03 10.73
N ARG A 50 -30.81 1.14 10.28
CA ARG A 50 -31.09 1.40 8.86
C ARG A 50 -29.89 1.11 7.93
N PRO A 51 -28.64 1.48 8.26
CA PRO A 51 -27.48 1.12 7.44
C PRO A 51 -27.29 -0.40 7.34
N VAL A 52 -27.42 -1.12 8.45
CA VAL A 52 -27.30 -2.59 8.52
C VAL A 52 -28.38 -3.28 7.71
N GLN A 53 -29.63 -2.84 7.79
CA GLN A 53 -30.72 -3.38 6.95
C GLN A 53 -30.48 -3.15 5.44
N SER A 54 -29.79 -2.07 5.08
CA SER A 54 -29.44 -1.81 3.68
C SER A 54 -28.32 -2.73 3.21
N ILE A 55 -27.31 -2.94 4.04
CA ILE A 55 -26.22 -3.89 3.77
C ILE A 55 -26.74 -5.32 3.71
N ALA A 56 -27.61 -5.73 4.63
CA ALA A 56 -28.22 -7.06 4.64
C ALA A 56 -29.05 -7.32 3.37
N ARG A 57 -29.87 -6.35 2.94
CA ARG A 57 -30.61 -6.46 1.66
C ARG A 57 -29.69 -6.57 0.46
N PHE A 58 -28.58 -5.83 0.44
CA PHE A 58 -27.57 -5.95 -0.60
C PHE A 58 -26.91 -7.34 -0.58
N ALA A 59 -26.45 -7.80 0.58
CA ALA A 59 -25.83 -9.11 0.74
C ALA A 59 -26.76 -10.24 0.27
N LEU A 60 -28.05 -10.17 0.62
CA LEU A 60 -29.06 -11.14 0.19
C LEU A 60 -29.41 -11.06 -1.30
N SER A 61 -29.29 -9.89 -1.94
CA SER A 61 -29.55 -9.74 -3.37
C SER A 61 -28.37 -10.16 -4.26
N GLN A 62 -27.15 -10.08 -3.75
CA GLN A 62 -25.93 -10.47 -4.46
C GLN A 62 -25.53 -11.93 -4.20
N GLY A 63 -25.93 -12.48 -3.05
CA GLY A 63 -25.71 -13.87 -2.70
C GLY A 63 -26.73 -14.82 -3.34
N PRO A 64 -26.52 -16.14 -3.20
CA PRO A 64 -27.56 -17.11 -3.57
C PRO A 64 -28.80 -16.92 -2.68
N ALA A 65 -29.97 -17.24 -3.24
CA ALA A 65 -31.26 -17.11 -2.55
C ALA A 65 -31.37 -17.96 -1.27
N GLN A 66 -30.56 -19.01 -1.17
CA GLN A 66 -30.37 -19.84 0.02
C GLN A 66 -28.90 -20.24 0.11
N GLY A 67 -28.39 -20.45 1.33
CA GLY A 67 -27.04 -20.95 1.55
C GLY A 67 -26.84 -21.49 2.95
N PRO A 68 -25.63 -21.94 3.28
CA PRO A 68 -25.38 -22.60 4.57
C PRO A 68 -25.22 -21.63 5.73
N CYS A 69 -25.09 -20.32 5.48
CA CYS A 69 -24.67 -19.34 6.49
C CYS A 69 -25.81 -18.38 6.84
N GLU A 70 -26.00 -18.13 8.13
CA GLU A 70 -27.07 -17.25 8.63
C GLU A 70 -26.67 -15.78 8.56
N VAL A 71 -27.59 -14.95 8.07
CA VAL A 71 -27.58 -13.50 8.33
C VAL A 71 -28.32 -13.27 9.65
N ILE A 72 -27.56 -13.13 10.73
CA ILE A 72 -28.08 -13.10 12.10
C ILE A 72 -29.11 -11.97 12.22
N GLY A 73 -30.28 -12.30 12.77
CA GLY A 73 -31.36 -11.34 12.94
C GLY A 73 -32.30 -11.15 11.74
N GLN A 74 -31.96 -11.66 10.56
CA GLN A 74 -32.73 -11.47 9.33
C GLN A 74 -33.53 -12.72 8.90
N ARG A 75 -33.48 -13.82 9.68
CA ARG A 75 -34.14 -15.12 9.38
C ARG A 75 -33.88 -15.61 7.95
N SER A 76 -32.70 -15.33 7.43
CA SER A 76 -32.31 -15.60 6.05
C SER A 76 -30.93 -16.23 6.02
N THR A 77 -30.67 -17.08 5.03
CA THR A 77 -29.35 -17.69 4.84
C THR A 77 -28.80 -17.40 3.45
N THR A 78 -27.48 -17.39 3.32
CA THR A 78 -26.79 -17.09 2.07
C THR A 78 -25.36 -17.68 2.05
N SER A 79 -24.51 -17.24 1.14
CA SER A 79 -23.11 -17.66 1.05
C SER A 79 -22.27 -17.15 2.24
N PRO A 80 -21.14 -17.82 2.57
CA PRO A 80 -20.29 -17.40 3.70
C PRO A 80 -19.84 -15.95 3.61
N MET A 81 -19.43 -15.50 2.41
CA MET A 81 -18.96 -14.14 2.19
C MET A 81 -20.05 -13.08 2.44
N MET A 82 -21.28 -13.35 1.98
CA MET A 82 -22.40 -12.41 2.14
C MET A 82 -22.93 -12.39 3.58
N ALA A 83 -22.98 -13.55 4.24
CA ALA A 83 -23.33 -13.63 5.65
C ALA A 83 -22.30 -12.90 6.53
N ALA A 84 -21.00 -13.12 6.28
CA ALA A 84 -19.92 -12.42 6.98
C ALA A 84 -20.02 -10.90 6.83
N LEU A 85 -20.28 -10.40 5.60
CA LEU A 85 -20.45 -8.97 5.33
C LEU A 85 -21.60 -8.35 6.14
N ALA A 86 -22.78 -9.00 6.14
CA ALA A 86 -23.94 -8.48 6.84
C ALA A 86 -23.77 -8.56 8.37
N ASN A 87 -23.24 -9.67 8.88
CA ASN A 87 -23.00 -9.87 10.31
C ASN A 87 -21.91 -8.93 10.85
N ALA A 88 -20.86 -8.64 10.07
CA ALA A 88 -19.83 -7.67 10.45
C ALA A 88 -20.39 -6.25 10.57
N ALA A 89 -21.24 -5.83 9.62
CA ALA A 89 -21.90 -4.54 9.69
C ALA A 89 -22.83 -4.45 10.93
N ALA A 90 -23.57 -5.52 11.22
CA ALA A 90 -24.44 -5.59 12.39
C ALA A 90 -23.65 -5.52 13.71
N SER A 91 -22.50 -6.20 13.82
CA SER A 91 -21.70 -6.18 15.04
C SER A 91 -21.03 -4.85 15.34
N HIS A 92 -20.77 -4.02 14.34
CA HIS A 92 -19.97 -2.81 14.52
C HIS A 92 -20.81 -1.53 14.65
N VAL A 93 -22.01 -1.48 14.04
CA VAL A 93 -22.79 -0.23 13.97
C VAL A 93 -23.19 0.36 15.33
N ALA A 94 -23.27 -0.49 16.36
CA ALA A 94 -23.63 -0.06 17.71
C ALA A 94 -22.42 0.53 18.47
N GLU A 95 -21.20 0.33 17.97
CA GLU A 95 -19.93 0.75 18.59
C GLU A 95 -19.82 0.28 20.06
N GLN A 96 -20.37 -0.91 20.33
CA GLN A 96 -20.32 -1.60 21.62
C GLN A 96 -19.43 -2.85 21.59
N ASP A 97 -18.87 -3.17 20.43
CA ASP A 97 -17.92 -4.25 20.26
C ASP A 97 -16.59 -3.94 20.95
N ASP A 98 -15.81 -5.00 21.16
CA ASP A 98 -14.55 -4.94 21.87
C ASP A 98 -13.53 -3.98 21.21
N VAL A 99 -12.62 -3.46 22.03
CA VAL A 99 -11.49 -2.65 21.56
C VAL A 99 -10.21 -3.07 22.27
N HIS A 100 -9.17 -3.34 21.48
CA HIS A 100 -7.82 -3.47 22.00
C HIS A 100 -7.11 -2.12 21.95
N ASN A 101 -6.94 -1.50 23.12
CA ASN A 101 -6.40 -0.14 23.25
C ASN A 101 -4.99 0.04 22.67
N GLY A 102 -4.13 -0.98 22.75
CA GLY A 102 -2.75 -0.92 22.25
C GLY A 102 -2.69 -0.78 20.73
N SER A 103 -3.59 -1.46 20.02
CA SER A 103 -3.64 -1.48 18.55
C SER A 103 -4.69 -0.53 17.97
N VAL A 104 -5.56 0.06 18.81
CA VAL A 104 -6.72 0.87 18.36
C VAL A 104 -7.52 0.08 17.30
N PHE A 105 -7.88 -1.15 17.69
CA PHE A 105 -8.44 -2.18 16.82
C PHE A 105 -9.68 -2.77 17.47
N HIS A 106 -10.70 -3.07 16.66
CA HIS A 106 -11.92 -3.78 17.05
C HIS A 106 -11.90 -5.20 16.45
N PRO A 107 -11.31 -6.20 17.14
CA PRO A 107 -11.15 -7.53 16.58
C PRO A 107 -12.46 -8.28 16.38
N ALA A 108 -13.42 -8.19 17.32
CA ALA A 108 -14.67 -8.95 17.26
C ALA A 108 -15.41 -8.72 15.95
N ALA A 109 -15.56 -7.46 15.54
CA ALA A 109 -16.29 -7.07 14.34
C ALA A 109 -15.71 -7.59 13.03
N VAL A 110 -14.44 -8.05 13.00
CA VAL A 110 -13.78 -8.54 11.80
C VAL A 110 -13.35 -10.01 11.88
N VAL A 111 -13.21 -10.57 13.08
CA VAL A 111 -12.82 -11.97 13.28
C VAL A 111 -14.04 -12.87 13.36
N PHE A 112 -15.03 -12.57 14.21
CA PHE A 112 -16.15 -13.49 14.41
C PHE A 112 -17.03 -13.65 13.16
N PRO A 113 -17.49 -12.58 12.46
CA PRO A 113 -18.42 -12.74 11.34
C PRO A 113 -17.94 -13.69 10.23
N PRO A 114 -16.71 -13.57 9.68
CA PRO A 114 -16.24 -14.51 8.67
C PRO A 114 -15.96 -15.90 9.23
N THR A 115 -15.51 -16.01 10.47
CA THR A 115 -15.19 -17.31 11.08
C THR A 115 -16.47 -18.12 11.35
N VAL A 116 -17.53 -17.48 11.85
CA VAL A 116 -18.85 -18.11 12.05
C VAL A 116 -19.46 -18.54 10.73
N ALA A 117 -19.44 -17.66 9.72
CA ALA A 117 -19.99 -17.99 8.41
C ALA A 117 -19.27 -19.21 7.80
N VAL A 118 -17.94 -19.25 7.84
CA VAL A 118 -17.20 -20.40 7.32
C VAL A 118 -17.42 -21.65 8.20
N ALA A 119 -17.52 -21.50 9.53
CA ALA A 119 -17.81 -22.61 10.43
C ALA A 119 -19.15 -23.27 10.12
N GLN A 120 -20.21 -22.47 9.89
CA GLN A 120 -21.51 -22.95 9.45
C GLN A 120 -21.41 -23.69 8.11
N SER A 121 -20.64 -23.14 7.16
CA SER A 121 -20.47 -23.71 5.83
C SER A 121 -19.77 -25.06 5.80
N ILE A 122 -18.83 -25.31 6.71
CA ILE A 122 -18.04 -26.56 6.74
C ILE A 122 -18.45 -27.50 7.88
N GLY A 123 -19.42 -27.10 8.73
CA GLY A 123 -19.86 -27.88 9.88
C GLY A 123 -18.80 -27.98 10.98
N ALA A 124 -18.04 -26.91 11.24
CA ALA A 124 -16.99 -26.91 12.26
C ALA A 124 -17.55 -26.98 13.69
N SER A 125 -16.79 -27.58 14.60
CA SER A 125 -17.14 -27.63 16.02
C SER A 125 -16.90 -26.28 16.72
N GLY A 126 -17.52 -26.10 17.90
CA GLY A 126 -17.29 -24.92 18.73
C GLY A 126 -15.81 -24.73 19.09
N ALA A 127 -15.11 -25.82 19.43
CA ALA A 127 -13.67 -25.77 19.73
C ALA A 127 -12.83 -25.30 18.52
N GLN A 128 -13.15 -25.76 17.32
CA GLN A 128 -12.48 -25.31 16.09
C GLN A 128 -12.74 -23.84 15.81
N LEU A 129 -14.00 -23.41 15.95
CA LEU A 129 -14.41 -22.02 15.80
C LEU A 129 -13.66 -21.11 16.80
N MET A 130 -13.62 -21.48 18.07
CA MET A 130 -12.98 -20.66 19.11
C MET A 130 -11.46 -20.62 18.95
N ALA A 131 -10.80 -21.72 18.59
CA ALA A 131 -9.37 -21.73 18.26
C ALA A 131 -9.05 -20.79 17.09
N ALA A 132 -9.86 -20.85 16.02
CA ALA A 132 -9.74 -19.97 14.87
C ALA A 132 -9.92 -18.49 15.25
N CYS A 133 -10.90 -18.18 16.10
CA CYS A 133 -11.09 -16.81 16.58
C CYS A 133 -9.88 -16.31 17.37
N VAL A 134 -9.34 -17.11 18.30
CA VAL A 134 -8.13 -16.75 19.05
C VAL A 134 -6.94 -16.52 18.12
N ALA A 135 -6.76 -17.37 17.09
CA ALA A 135 -5.73 -17.15 16.07
C ALA A 135 -5.91 -15.81 15.34
N GLY A 136 -7.14 -15.46 14.96
CA GLY A 136 -7.47 -14.17 14.34
C GLY A 136 -7.16 -12.97 15.23
N TYR A 137 -7.55 -13.04 16.50
CA TYR A 137 -7.29 -12.00 17.50
C TYR A 137 -5.79 -11.78 17.68
N GLU A 138 -5.03 -12.84 17.92
CA GLU A 138 -3.58 -12.76 18.15
C GLU A 138 -2.86 -12.12 16.95
N VAL A 139 -3.19 -12.57 15.73
CA VAL A 139 -2.60 -12.01 14.50
C VAL A 139 -2.99 -10.55 14.32
N GLY A 140 -4.29 -10.24 14.42
CA GLY A 140 -4.80 -8.89 14.23
C GLY A 140 -4.24 -7.88 15.23
N ILE A 141 -4.18 -8.26 16.51
CA ILE A 141 -3.66 -7.42 17.59
C ILE A 141 -2.18 -7.16 17.39
N ARG A 142 -1.35 -8.20 17.17
CA ARG A 142 0.11 -8.01 16.96
C ARG A 142 0.41 -7.16 15.72
N VAL A 143 -0.33 -7.38 14.63
CA VAL A 143 -0.20 -6.54 13.44
C VAL A 143 -0.62 -5.11 13.75
N GLY A 144 -1.75 -4.91 14.45
CA GLY A 144 -2.22 -3.58 14.83
C GLY A 144 -1.26 -2.84 15.75
N GLU A 145 -0.65 -3.53 16.72
CA GLU A 145 0.38 -2.98 17.59
C GLU A 145 1.64 -2.60 16.81
N PHE A 146 2.05 -3.44 15.86
CA PHE A 146 3.16 -3.14 14.95
C PHE A 146 2.89 -1.90 14.09
N LEU A 147 1.67 -1.76 13.56
CA LEU A 147 1.27 -0.58 12.79
C LEU A 147 1.21 0.69 13.66
N GLY A 148 0.77 0.55 14.91
CA GLY A 148 0.82 1.59 15.92
C GLY A 148 -0.09 2.80 15.67
N ARG A 149 0.03 3.80 16.55
CA ARG A 149 -0.83 5.01 16.52
C ARG A 149 -0.60 5.91 15.32
N SER A 150 0.61 5.90 14.73
CA SER A 150 0.94 6.66 13.52
C SER A 150 0.09 6.20 12.35
N HIS A 151 -0.13 4.89 12.22
CA HIS A 151 -1.00 4.30 11.20
C HIS A 151 -2.45 4.74 11.38
N TYR A 152 -3.00 4.68 12.61
CA TYR A 152 -4.40 5.04 12.89
C TYR A 152 -4.76 6.49 12.49
N LYS A 153 -3.80 7.41 12.53
CA LYS A 153 -4.00 8.81 12.09
C LYS A 153 -4.36 8.94 10.61
N ILE A 154 -4.00 7.96 9.80
CA ILE A 154 -4.15 8.00 8.34
C ILE A 154 -5.15 6.92 7.88
N PHE A 155 -5.11 5.75 8.51
CA PHE A 155 -5.86 4.58 8.11
C PHE A 155 -6.59 3.98 9.31
N HIS A 156 -7.82 3.53 9.11
CA HIS A 156 -8.55 2.84 10.16
C HIS A 156 -7.93 1.46 10.40
N THR A 157 -7.32 1.22 11.58
CA THR A 157 -6.58 -0.03 11.87
C THR A 157 -7.47 -1.27 11.69
N THR A 158 -8.75 -1.20 12.08
CA THR A 158 -9.70 -2.29 11.85
C THR A 158 -9.87 -2.63 10.36
N GLY A 159 -9.78 -1.64 9.47
CA GLY A 159 -9.84 -1.85 8.02
C GLY A 159 -8.55 -2.40 7.40
N THR A 160 -7.43 -2.35 8.13
CA THR A 160 -6.13 -2.81 7.65
C THR A 160 -5.66 -4.09 8.34
N ALA A 161 -5.48 -4.08 9.66
CA ALA A 161 -5.11 -5.26 10.43
C ALA A 161 -6.26 -6.27 10.47
N GLY A 162 -7.52 -5.80 10.38
CA GLY A 162 -8.68 -6.68 10.42
C GLY A 162 -8.79 -7.64 9.25
N THR A 163 -8.30 -7.30 8.05
CA THR A 163 -8.30 -8.26 6.93
C THR A 163 -7.32 -9.40 7.17
N LEU A 164 -6.16 -9.10 7.77
CA LEU A 164 -5.18 -10.10 8.20
C LEU A 164 -5.71 -10.96 9.34
N ALA A 165 -6.41 -10.36 10.31
CA ALA A 165 -7.09 -11.06 11.40
C ALA A 165 -8.15 -12.05 10.88
N ALA A 166 -9.01 -11.60 9.96
CA ALA A 166 -10.03 -12.43 9.32
C ALA A 166 -9.40 -13.59 8.53
N ALA A 167 -8.32 -13.33 7.78
CA ALA A 167 -7.62 -14.35 7.02
C ALA A 167 -6.93 -15.38 7.92
N ALA A 168 -6.34 -14.95 9.04
CA ALA A 168 -5.77 -15.84 10.04
C ALA A 168 -6.84 -16.75 10.67
N ALA A 169 -7.98 -16.18 11.06
CA ALA A 169 -9.05 -16.95 11.68
C ALA A 169 -9.65 -17.97 10.71
N VAL A 170 -10.09 -17.53 9.54
CA VAL A 170 -10.67 -18.42 8.52
C VAL A 170 -9.63 -19.41 8.00
N GLY A 171 -8.36 -19.01 7.87
CA GLY A 171 -7.28 -19.89 7.46
C GLY A 171 -7.01 -21.02 8.48
N ASN A 172 -7.05 -20.71 9.78
CA ASN A 172 -6.95 -21.72 10.83
C ASN A 172 -8.13 -22.70 10.73
N LEU A 173 -9.34 -22.16 10.59
CA LEU A 173 -10.56 -22.94 10.51
C LEU A 173 -10.61 -23.87 9.28
N LEU A 174 -10.07 -23.43 8.14
CA LEU A 174 -9.94 -24.22 6.92
C LEU A 174 -8.78 -25.22 6.97
N GLY A 175 -7.98 -25.24 8.04
CA GLY A 175 -6.84 -26.14 8.18
C GLY A 175 -5.69 -25.84 7.22
N LEU A 176 -5.46 -24.55 6.91
CA LEU A 176 -4.34 -24.16 6.04
C LEU A 176 -3.00 -24.57 6.67
N THR A 177 -2.10 -25.08 5.83
CA THR A 177 -0.71 -25.28 6.23
C THR A 177 -0.03 -23.94 6.53
N PRO A 178 1.07 -23.90 7.31
CA PRO A 178 1.79 -22.66 7.60
C PRO A 178 2.21 -21.85 6.36
N ALA A 179 2.61 -22.53 5.28
CA ALA A 179 2.92 -21.87 4.01
C ALA A 179 1.68 -21.28 3.32
N GLN A 180 0.56 -22.00 3.32
CA GLN A 180 -0.71 -21.50 2.79
C GLN A 180 -1.25 -20.33 3.62
N MET A 181 -1.12 -20.39 4.95
CA MET A 181 -1.45 -19.29 5.85
C MET A 181 -0.62 -18.05 5.53
N GLN A 182 0.68 -18.19 5.28
CA GLN A 182 1.53 -17.08 4.86
C GLN A 182 1.05 -16.45 3.54
N HIS A 183 0.64 -17.25 2.57
CA HIS A 183 0.06 -16.74 1.32
C HIS A 183 -1.30 -16.06 1.54
N ALA A 184 -2.14 -16.61 2.43
CA ALA A 184 -3.42 -16.04 2.79
C ALA A 184 -3.24 -14.65 3.45
N LEU A 185 -2.31 -14.53 4.40
CA LEU A 185 -1.95 -13.26 5.01
C LEU A 185 -1.39 -12.27 3.97
N GLY A 186 -0.51 -12.70 3.06
CA GLY A 186 -0.03 -11.85 1.96
C GLY A 186 -1.16 -11.33 1.07
N SER A 187 -2.11 -12.22 0.71
CA SER A 187 -3.28 -11.87 -0.10
C SER A 187 -4.23 -10.91 0.63
N ALA A 188 -4.43 -11.13 1.94
CA ALA A 188 -5.27 -10.29 2.78
C ALA A 188 -4.65 -8.91 3.02
N GLY A 189 -3.33 -8.82 3.14
CA GLY A 189 -2.58 -7.56 3.21
C GLY A 189 -2.74 -6.71 1.95
N THR A 190 -2.80 -7.33 0.77
CA THR A 190 -3.11 -6.62 -0.49
C THR A 190 -4.54 -6.09 -0.54
N GLN A 191 -5.49 -6.79 0.10
CA GLN A 191 -6.90 -6.40 0.14
C GLN A 191 -7.22 -5.38 1.24
N ALA A 192 -6.41 -5.32 2.30
CA ALA A 192 -6.45 -4.36 3.40
C ALA A 192 -6.57 -2.92 2.86
N ALA A 193 -7.63 -2.22 3.26
CA ALA A 193 -7.95 -0.90 2.71
C ALA A 193 -7.00 0.18 3.24
N ALA A 194 -5.80 0.29 2.66
CA ALA A 194 -4.87 1.42 2.86
C ALA A 194 -3.82 1.59 1.74
N GLN A 195 -3.64 0.63 0.82
CA GLN A 195 -2.69 0.79 -0.30
C GLN A 195 -3.34 1.41 -1.57
N ARG A 196 -4.62 1.77 -1.50
CA ARG A 196 -5.45 2.08 -2.68
C ARG A 196 -5.14 3.43 -3.35
N THR A 197 -4.33 4.30 -2.74
CA THR A 197 -3.93 5.60 -3.31
C THR A 197 -2.61 5.58 -4.08
N ARG A 198 -1.94 4.42 -4.24
CA ARG A 198 -0.58 4.34 -4.84
C ARG A 198 -0.36 3.22 -5.85
N LEU A 199 -1.38 2.43 -6.20
CA LEU A 199 -1.23 1.39 -7.20
C LEU A 199 -1.10 2.00 -8.60
N LEU A 200 -0.03 1.67 -9.31
CA LEU A 200 0.14 2.00 -10.72
C LEU A 200 0.33 0.70 -11.49
N VAL A 201 -0.39 0.56 -12.60
CA VAL A 201 -0.24 -0.58 -13.53
C VAL A 201 0.63 -0.13 -14.68
N ARG A 202 1.77 -0.81 -14.92
CA ARG A 202 2.54 -0.60 -16.15
C ARG A 202 1.86 -1.33 -17.30
N ILE A 203 1.27 -0.58 -18.22
CA ILE A 203 0.63 -1.14 -19.42
C ILE A 203 1.70 -1.57 -20.44
N ASN A 204 1.29 -2.32 -21.46
CA ASN A 204 2.12 -2.58 -22.63
C ASN A 204 2.29 -1.31 -23.49
N ALA A 205 3.36 -1.26 -24.28
CA ALA A 205 3.66 -0.10 -25.13
C ALA A 205 2.62 0.11 -26.23
N ALA A 206 2.48 1.36 -26.67
CA ALA A 206 1.65 1.72 -27.82
C ALA A 206 2.05 0.91 -29.06
N GLY A 207 1.07 0.50 -29.86
CA GLY A 207 1.27 -0.31 -31.06
C GLY A 207 1.48 -1.81 -30.82
N THR A 208 1.47 -2.28 -29.57
CA THR A 208 1.45 -3.72 -29.26
C THR A 208 0.01 -4.27 -29.26
N ALA A 209 -0.14 -5.57 -29.52
CA ALA A 209 -1.46 -6.22 -29.62
C ALA A 209 -2.25 -6.24 -28.29
N TRP A 210 -1.61 -5.97 -27.15
CA TRP A 210 -2.21 -6.07 -25.81
C TRP A 210 -2.65 -4.71 -25.24
N VAL A 211 -2.28 -3.61 -25.90
CA VAL A 211 -2.44 -2.27 -25.31
C VAL A 211 -3.90 -1.92 -25.06
N ASP A 212 -4.82 -2.30 -25.95
CA ASP A 212 -6.23 -1.97 -25.81
C ASP A 212 -6.88 -2.66 -24.60
N ASP A 213 -6.54 -3.93 -24.36
CA ASP A 213 -7.01 -4.69 -23.19
C ASP A 213 -6.45 -4.13 -21.87
N ASP A 214 -5.18 -3.71 -21.88
CA ASP A 214 -4.56 -3.05 -20.73
C ASP A 214 -5.25 -1.73 -20.41
N VAL A 215 -5.49 -0.89 -21.43
CA VAL A 215 -6.17 0.40 -21.27
C VAL A 215 -7.59 0.21 -20.73
N HIS A 216 -8.33 -0.78 -21.24
CA HIS A 216 -9.66 -1.11 -20.74
C HIS A 216 -9.62 -1.55 -19.26
N THR A 217 -8.65 -2.38 -18.90
CA THR A 217 -8.44 -2.85 -17.53
C THR A 217 -8.11 -1.68 -16.60
N VAL A 218 -7.17 -0.80 -17.00
CA VAL A 218 -6.82 0.40 -16.23
C VAL A 218 -8.03 1.32 -16.07
N ALA A 219 -8.80 1.58 -17.13
CA ALA A 219 -10.01 2.40 -17.04
C ALA A 219 -11.01 1.83 -16.01
N THR A 220 -11.18 0.50 -15.99
CA THR A 220 -12.01 -0.18 -14.99
C THR A 220 -11.49 0.03 -13.57
N LEU A 221 -10.18 -0.05 -13.36
CA LEU A 221 -9.56 0.19 -12.05
C LEU A 221 -9.65 1.66 -11.62
N VAL A 222 -9.43 2.59 -12.53
CA VAL A 222 -9.52 4.04 -12.29
C VAL A 222 -10.95 4.44 -11.91
N SER A 223 -11.97 3.91 -12.60
CA SER A 223 -13.38 4.20 -12.28
C SER A 223 -13.79 3.76 -10.86
N ARG A 224 -13.02 2.85 -10.26
CA ARG A 224 -13.19 2.37 -8.88
C ARG A 224 -12.26 3.08 -7.88
N GLY A 225 -11.47 4.05 -8.35
CA GLY A 225 -10.48 4.78 -7.55
C GLY A 225 -9.30 3.90 -7.11
N LEU A 226 -8.96 2.85 -7.86
CA LEU A 226 -8.02 1.82 -7.42
C LEU A 226 -6.59 1.97 -7.96
N ALA A 227 -6.40 2.59 -9.13
CA ALA A 227 -5.08 2.62 -9.77
C ALA A 227 -4.87 3.81 -10.72
N GLY A 228 -3.61 4.08 -11.08
CA GLY A 228 -3.19 4.84 -12.25
C GLY A 228 -2.34 3.99 -13.19
N ALA A 229 -1.66 4.61 -14.17
CA ALA A 229 -0.84 3.90 -15.15
C ALA A 229 0.62 4.39 -15.20
N VAL A 230 1.53 3.45 -15.44
CA VAL A 230 2.88 3.73 -15.95
C VAL A 230 2.87 3.43 -17.45
N VAL A 231 3.21 4.43 -18.26
CA VAL A 231 3.22 4.32 -19.73
C VAL A 231 4.65 4.09 -20.19
N PRO A 232 5.03 2.87 -20.63
CA PRO A 232 6.34 2.60 -21.22
C PRO A 232 6.48 3.29 -22.57
N LYS A 233 7.72 3.52 -23.00
CA LYS A 233 8.08 4.14 -24.29
C LYS A 233 7.20 5.36 -24.58
N ALA A 234 7.11 6.27 -23.62
CA ALA A 234 6.31 7.48 -23.78
C ALA A 234 6.98 8.38 -24.83
N GLU A 235 6.43 8.40 -26.04
CA GLU A 235 6.99 9.10 -27.21
C GLU A 235 6.04 10.12 -27.82
N SER A 236 4.71 9.95 -27.64
CA SER A 236 3.69 10.83 -28.21
C SER A 236 2.82 11.46 -27.12
N PRO A 237 2.78 12.80 -27.02
CA PRO A 237 1.84 13.49 -26.12
C PRO A 237 0.39 13.30 -26.57
N GLU A 238 0.12 13.12 -27.86
CA GLU A 238 -1.20 12.79 -28.39
C GLU A 238 -1.70 11.45 -27.84
N TYR A 239 -0.85 10.42 -27.84
CA TYR A 239 -1.17 9.13 -27.24
C TYR A 239 -1.45 9.24 -25.74
N LEU A 240 -0.65 10.01 -24.99
CA LEU A 240 -0.91 10.25 -23.56
C LEU A 240 -2.25 10.96 -23.33
N ASN A 241 -2.60 11.94 -24.17
CA ASN A 241 -3.88 12.64 -24.09
C ASN A 241 -5.06 11.71 -24.44
N GLN A 242 -4.90 10.81 -25.42
CA GLN A 242 -5.91 9.81 -25.76
C GLN A 242 -6.11 8.82 -24.61
N LEU A 243 -5.01 8.31 -24.05
CA LEU A 243 -5.04 7.40 -22.89
C LEU A 243 -5.74 8.05 -21.70
N ALA A 244 -5.44 9.32 -21.44
CA ALA A 244 -6.08 10.12 -20.41
C ALA A 244 -7.61 10.19 -20.58
N GLN A 245 -8.08 10.40 -21.83
CA GLN A 245 -9.51 10.39 -22.14
C GLN A 245 -10.16 9.01 -21.97
N GLN A 246 -9.48 7.93 -22.38
CA GLN A 246 -9.99 6.57 -22.30
C GLN A 246 -10.05 6.04 -20.86
N THR A 247 -9.08 6.41 -20.03
CA THR A 247 -8.99 5.93 -18.63
C THR A 247 -9.77 6.80 -17.64
N GLY A 248 -10.15 8.01 -18.03
CA GLY A 248 -10.97 8.93 -17.24
C GLY A 248 -10.15 9.87 -16.36
N THR A 249 -10.77 10.98 -15.93
CA THR A 249 -10.09 12.13 -15.29
C THR A 249 -9.38 11.84 -13.97
N GLY A 250 -9.64 10.69 -13.34
CA GLY A 250 -8.96 10.24 -12.14
C GLY A 250 -7.64 9.47 -12.36
N CYS A 251 -7.29 9.12 -13.61
CA CYS A 251 -6.09 8.35 -13.91
C CYS A 251 -4.82 9.18 -13.68
N ALA A 252 -3.93 8.76 -12.77
CA ALA A 252 -2.60 9.33 -12.65
C ALA A 252 -1.64 8.65 -13.63
N LEU A 253 -1.00 9.41 -14.52
CA LEU A 253 -0.03 8.87 -15.47
C LEU A 253 1.41 9.13 -15.02
N VAL A 254 2.24 8.08 -15.09
CA VAL A 254 3.70 8.19 -15.03
C VAL A 254 4.26 7.89 -16.41
N ALA A 255 4.83 8.89 -17.07
CA ALA A 255 5.45 8.74 -18.37
C ALA A 255 6.87 8.21 -18.21
N LEU A 256 7.15 7.01 -18.73
CA LEU A 256 8.45 6.39 -18.69
C LEU A 256 9.23 6.78 -19.95
N ILE A 257 10.25 7.62 -19.75
CA ILE A 257 11.15 8.12 -20.79
C ILE A 257 12.27 7.11 -20.94
N GLU A 258 12.29 6.40 -22.06
CA GLU A 258 13.18 5.26 -22.25
C GLU A 258 13.61 5.05 -23.71
N THR A 259 13.42 6.08 -24.55
CA THR A 259 13.85 6.12 -25.95
C THR A 259 14.32 7.54 -26.30
N VAL A 260 15.10 7.66 -27.38
CA VAL A 260 15.54 8.94 -27.95
C VAL A 260 14.35 9.75 -28.43
N ALA A 261 13.34 9.11 -29.01
CA ALA A 261 12.08 9.78 -29.40
C ALA A 261 11.35 10.37 -28.17
N GLY A 262 11.28 9.64 -27.06
CA GLY A 262 10.71 10.14 -25.81
C GLY A 262 11.52 11.29 -25.20
N MET A 263 12.84 11.27 -25.39
CA MET A 263 13.72 12.37 -24.98
C MET A 263 13.51 13.64 -25.83
N ASP A 264 13.31 13.50 -27.14
CA ASP A 264 13.00 14.62 -28.04
C ASP A 264 11.64 15.27 -27.69
N ALA A 265 10.62 14.44 -27.44
CA ALA A 265 9.28 14.88 -27.07
C ALA A 265 9.13 15.31 -25.59
N LEU A 266 10.20 15.25 -24.79
CA LEU A 266 10.17 15.36 -23.33
C LEU A 266 9.40 16.59 -22.79
N PRO A 267 9.57 17.83 -23.32
CA PRO A 267 8.82 18.98 -22.82
C PRO A 267 7.31 18.91 -23.07
N ALA A 268 6.89 18.23 -24.15
CA ALA A 268 5.48 18.06 -24.48
C ALA A 268 4.86 16.94 -23.63
N LEU A 269 5.57 15.81 -23.49
CA LEU A 269 5.16 14.70 -22.63
C LEU A 269 4.97 15.13 -21.18
N ALA A 270 5.88 15.95 -20.65
CA ALA A 270 5.77 16.48 -19.28
C ALA A 270 4.53 17.37 -19.04
N ARG A 271 3.91 17.91 -20.10
CA ARG A 271 2.72 18.76 -20.02
C ARG A 271 1.44 18.05 -20.49
N ALA A 272 1.54 16.79 -20.92
CA ALA A 272 0.39 16.04 -21.38
C ALA A 272 -0.63 15.84 -20.24
N ALA A 273 -1.90 15.67 -20.61
CA ALA A 273 -2.99 15.54 -19.67
C ALA A 273 -2.71 14.39 -18.69
N GLN A 274 -2.98 14.66 -17.40
CA GLN A 274 -2.88 13.68 -16.32
C GLN A 274 -1.48 13.10 -16.03
N VAL A 275 -0.43 13.55 -16.71
CA VAL A 275 0.94 13.21 -16.34
C VAL A 275 1.26 13.82 -14.98
N GLN A 276 1.45 12.96 -14.00
CA GLN A 276 1.77 13.33 -12.62
C GLN A 276 3.27 13.22 -12.34
N ARG A 277 4.01 12.42 -13.12
CA ARG A 277 5.45 12.24 -12.92
C ARG A 277 6.13 11.68 -14.17
N LEU A 278 7.42 11.99 -14.32
CA LEU A 278 8.31 11.36 -15.28
C LEU A 278 9.15 10.28 -14.59
N ALA A 279 9.47 9.21 -15.30
CA ALA A 279 10.39 8.18 -14.86
C ALA A 279 11.44 7.89 -15.94
N PHE A 280 12.64 7.45 -15.56
CA PHE A 280 13.72 7.14 -16.51
C PHE A 280 13.94 5.63 -16.68
N GLY A 281 13.59 5.09 -17.85
CA GLY A 281 13.94 3.72 -18.25
C GLY A 281 15.34 3.66 -18.83
N HIS A 282 16.35 3.86 -17.98
CA HIS A 282 17.74 4.07 -18.43
C HIS A 282 18.38 2.91 -19.22
N LEU A 283 17.92 1.67 -19.03
CA LEU A 283 18.45 0.51 -19.76
C LEU A 283 17.91 0.48 -21.19
N ASP A 284 16.59 0.60 -21.34
CA ASP A 284 15.97 0.67 -22.66
C ASP A 284 16.43 1.91 -23.42
N PHE A 285 16.65 3.04 -22.73
CA PHE A 285 17.24 4.23 -23.34
C PHE A 285 18.65 3.97 -23.88
N GLN A 286 19.49 3.23 -23.15
CA GLN A 286 20.83 2.88 -23.62
C GLN A 286 20.77 1.99 -24.86
N VAL A 287 19.86 1.02 -24.89
CA VAL A 287 19.66 0.16 -26.06
C VAL A 287 19.21 0.99 -27.26
N ASP A 288 18.21 1.85 -27.08
CA ASP A 288 17.64 2.69 -28.13
C ASP A 288 18.65 3.71 -28.68
N ALA A 289 19.45 4.31 -27.80
CA ALA A 289 20.49 5.28 -28.16
C ALA A 289 21.81 4.64 -28.62
N GLY A 290 21.93 3.31 -28.60
CA GLY A 290 23.17 2.60 -28.95
C GLY A 290 24.34 2.87 -28.01
N MET A 291 24.05 3.12 -26.73
CA MET A 291 25.05 3.46 -25.71
C MET A 291 25.62 2.22 -25.03
N GLN A 292 26.90 2.31 -24.63
CA GLN A 292 27.57 1.35 -23.76
C GLN A 292 28.13 2.13 -22.57
N CYS A 293 27.28 2.39 -21.57
CA CYS A 293 27.70 3.22 -20.43
C CYS A 293 28.70 2.48 -19.55
N ALA A 294 29.64 3.24 -18.99
CA ALA A 294 30.48 2.74 -17.91
C ALA A 294 29.62 2.39 -16.67
N PRO A 295 30.15 1.58 -15.73
CA PRO A 295 29.41 1.24 -14.52
C PRO A 295 28.89 2.45 -13.73
N ASP A 296 29.56 3.60 -13.72
CA ASP A 296 29.09 4.80 -13.03
C ASP A 296 28.04 5.61 -13.82
N GLU A 297 27.73 5.20 -15.05
CA GLU A 297 26.75 5.79 -15.97
C GLU A 297 26.90 7.31 -16.14
N GLY A 298 28.15 7.79 -16.16
CA GLY A 298 28.47 9.21 -16.36
C GLY A 298 27.90 9.76 -17.67
N GLU A 299 27.76 8.91 -18.68
CA GLU A 299 27.22 9.26 -20.01
C GLU A 299 25.73 9.59 -19.97
N LEU A 300 24.99 9.12 -18.96
CA LEU A 300 23.55 9.38 -18.80
C LEU A 300 23.25 10.64 -17.98
N LEU A 301 24.27 11.33 -17.46
CA LEU A 301 24.08 12.57 -16.69
C LEU A 301 23.32 13.66 -17.48
N PRO A 302 23.61 13.92 -18.77
CA PRO A 302 22.83 14.89 -19.56
C PRO A 302 21.36 14.51 -19.69
N THR A 303 21.08 13.24 -19.97
CA THR A 303 19.73 12.68 -20.09
C THR A 303 18.95 12.82 -18.78
N ARG A 304 19.58 12.47 -17.66
CA ARG A 304 19.00 12.63 -16.31
C ARG A 304 18.71 14.09 -15.97
N MET A 305 19.64 15.00 -16.29
CA MET A 305 19.43 16.43 -16.08
C MET A 305 18.27 16.96 -16.93
N ALA A 306 18.13 16.50 -18.18
CA ALA A 306 17.03 16.88 -19.05
C ALA A 306 15.66 16.52 -18.44
N LEU A 307 15.51 15.32 -17.86
CA LEU A 307 14.29 14.92 -17.15
C LEU A 307 13.98 15.85 -15.97
N VAL A 308 14.98 16.14 -15.13
CA VAL A 308 14.79 17.03 -13.98
C VAL A 308 14.33 18.42 -14.43
N MET A 309 14.97 18.98 -15.46
CA MET A 309 14.60 20.28 -16.02
C MET A 309 13.20 20.26 -16.66
N ALA A 310 12.82 19.17 -17.34
CA ALA A 310 11.48 19.04 -17.91
C ALA A 310 10.39 18.93 -16.83
N SER A 311 10.59 18.08 -15.81
CA SER A 311 9.68 17.98 -14.67
C SER A 311 9.48 19.34 -14.00
N ARG A 312 10.57 20.06 -13.70
CA ARG A 312 10.48 21.37 -13.04
C ARG A 312 9.77 22.42 -13.90
N ARG A 313 10.06 22.48 -15.20
CA ARG A 313 9.40 23.42 -16.14
C ARG A 313 7.91 23.15 -16.31
N ALA A 314 7.49 21.90 -16.17
CA ALA A 314 6.09 21.51 -16.21
C ALA A 314 5.36 21.63 -14.85
N GLY A 315 6.06 22.04 -13.79
CA GLY A 315 5.49 22.10 -12.44
C GLY A 315 5.27 20.71 -11.81
N LEU A 316 5.84 19.66 -12.39
CA LEU A 316 5.73 18.30 -11.87
C LEU A 316 6.63 18.09 -10.64
N PRO A 317 6.29 17.13 -9.77
CA PRO A 317 7.20 16.61 -8.77
C PRO A 317 8.53 16.13 -9.39
N PRO A 318 9.59 16.00 -8.57
CA PRO A 318 10.85 15.41 -9.01
C PRO A 318 10.64 14.07 -9.75
N PRO A 319 11.39 13.81 -10.83
CA PRO A 319 11.28 12.57 -11.58
C PRO A 319 11.77 11.35 -10.78
N ILE A 320 11.47 10.16 -11.29
CA ILE A 320 11.92 8.87 -10.76
C ILE A 320 13.11 8.37 -11.58
N ASP A 321 14.22 8.04 -10.93
CA ASP A 321 15.40 7.51 -11.62
C ASP A 321 15.24 6.01 -11.92
N GLY A 322 16.04 5.51 -12.85
CA GLY A 322 16.04 4.12 -13.28
C GLY A 322 16.49 3.14 -12.19
N VAL A 323 16.50 1.86 -12.54
CA VAL A 323 16.83 0.76 -11.61
C VAL A 323 18.32 0.69 -11.28
N THR A 324 18.69 -0.09 -10.27
CA THR A 324 20.04 -0.66 -10.14
C THR A 324 19.89 -2.15 -10.38
N VAL A 325 20.59 -2.68 -11.39
CA VAL A 325 20.39 -4.07 -11.85
C VAL A 325 21.02 -5.08 -10.91
N ASP A 326 22.18 -4.75 -10.34
CA ASP A 326 22.80 -5.60 -9.33
C ASP A 326 22.03 -5.48 -8.01
N THR A 327 21.26 -6.51 -7.71
CA THR A 327 20.40 -6.58 -6.52
C THR A 327 21.16 -7.03 -5.26
N GLN A 328 22.41 -7.46 -5.41
CA GLN A 328 23.26 -7.96 -4.32
C GLN A 328 24.40 -7.00 -3.96
N ASP A 329 24.55 -5.89 -4.69
CA ASP A 329 25.54 -4.85 -4.40
C ASP A 329 24.90 -3.62 -3.73
N PRO A 330 24.88 -3.56 -2.38
CA PRO A 330 24.33 -2.42 -1.65
C PRO A 330 25.16 -1.15 -1.83
N ALA A 331 26.47 -1.25 -2.10
CA ALA A 331 27.33 -0.09 -2.31
C ALA A 331 27.01 0.58 -3.65
N ARG A 332 26.79 -0.23 -4.69
CA ARG A 332 26.32 0.27 -5.99
C ARG A 332 24.93 0.90 -5.89
N LEU A 333 23.99 0.25 -5.22
CA LEU A 333 22.66 0.81 -4.97
C LEU A 333 22.74 2.17 -4.27
N HIS A 334 23.58 2.29 -3.23
CA HIS A 334 23.79 3.54 -2.53
C HIS A 334 24.35 4.62 -3.46
N SER A 335 25.41 4.31 -4.23
CA SER A 335 26.03 5.25 -5.16
C SER A 335 25.05 5.78 -6.22
N ASP A 336 24.32 4.87 -6.88
CA ASP A 336 23.33 5.22 -7.91
C ASP A 336 22.20 6.07 -7.34
N THR A 337 21.69 5.71 -6.15
CA THR A 337 20.61 6.45 -5.48
C THR A 337 21.08 7.82 -5.01
N ALA A 338 22.31 7.92 -4.50
CA ALA A 338 22.89 9.19 -4.08
C ALA A 338 23.11 10.10 -5.30
N ARG A 339 23.54 9.57 -6.44
CA ARG A 339 23.61 10.31 -7.71
C ARG A 339 22.23 10.82 -8.12
N ALA A 340 21.20 9.99 -8.10
CA ALA A 340 19.83 10.39 -8.42
C ALA A 340 19.35 11.55 -7.53
N LEU A 341 19.53 11.43 -6.22
CA LEU A 341 19.15 12.47 -5.26
C LEU A 341 19.89 13.79 -5.54
N ARG A 342 21.22 13.74 -5.73
CA ARG A 342 22.04 14.94 -6.03
C ARG A 342 21.63 15.61 -7.34
N MET A 343 21.21 14.84 -8.33
CA MET A 343 20.73 15.34 -9.62
C MET A 343 19.33 15.97 -9.53
N GLY A 344 18.59 15.73 -8.44
CA GLY A 344 17.26 16.31 -8.21
C GLY A 344 16.09 15.38 -8.49
N PHE A 345 16.32 14.05 -8.58
CA PHE A 345 15.27 13.04 -8.59
C PHE A 345 14.64 12.89 -7.20
N GLY A 346 13.38 12.45 -7.16
CA GLY A 346 12.64 12.24 -5.90
C GLY A 346 12.29 10.78 -5.60
N GLY A 347 12.76 9.86 -6.43
CA GLY A 347 12.59 8.43 -6.24
C GLY A 347 13.49 7.63 -7.17
N LYS A 348 13.51 6.32 -6.98
CA LYS A 348 14.25 5.36 -7.80
C LYS A 348 13.40 4.10 -7.99
N LEU A 349 13.38 3.55 -9.19
CA LEU A 349 12.72 2.28 -9.46
C LEU A 349 13.48 1.13 -8.76
N CYS A 350 12.75 0.28 -8.04
CA CYS A 350 13.29 -0.90 -7.37
C CYS A 350 12.76 -2.17 -8.05
N ILE A 351 13.64 -3.14 -8.30
CA ILE A 351 13.32 -4.42 -8.95
C ILE A 351 13.45 -5.60 -7.99
N HIS A 352 13.91 -5.36 -6.76
CA HIS A 352 14.04 -6.38 -5.73
C HIS A 352 13.73 -5.78 -4.34
N PRO A 353 13.03 -6.51 -3.45
CA PRO A 353 12.67 -6.01 -2.12
C PRO A 353 13.86 -5.54 -1.27
N ALA A 354 15.03 -6.18 -1.41
CA ALA A 354 16.24 -5.79 -0.68
C ALA A 354 16.75 -4.37 -1.01
N GLN A 355 16.27 -3.75 -2.09
CA GLN A 355 16.66 -2.39 -2.48
C GLN A 355 15.89 -1.32 -1.70
N LEU A 356 14.72 -1.66 -1.14
CA LEU A 356 13.80 -0.69 -0.56
C LEU A 356 14.42 0.08 0.60
N GLU A 357 15.05 -0.62 1.54
CA GLU A 357 15.68 -0.01 2.72
C GLU A 357 16.82 0.92 2.33
N GLY A 358 17.74 0.47 1.46
CA GLY A 358 18.87 1.28 0.99
C GLY A 358 18.43 2.53 0.23
N VAL A 359 17.41 2.41 -0.62
CA VAL A 359 16.85 3.56 -1.34
C VAL A 359 16.19 4.55 -0.38
N HIS A 360 15.39 4.06 0.57
CA HIS A 360 14.75 4.91 1.58
C HIS A 360 15.77 5.65 2.44
N ALA A 361 16.83 4.97 2.88
CA ALA A 361 17.89 5.56 3.69
C ALA A 361 18.56 6.74 2.98
N VAL A 362 18.83 6.64 1.67
CA VAL A 362 19.42 7.74 0.89
C VAL A 362 18.45 8.90 0.71
N PHE A 363 17.16 8.63 0.49
CA PHE A 363 16.15 9.69 0.32
C PHE A 363 15.70 10.34 1.64
N ALA A 364 15.98 9.73 2.79
CA ALA A 364 15.72 10.31 4.10
C ALA A 364 16.82 11.32 4.46
N PRO A 365 16.47 12.57 4.84
CA PRO A 365 17.44 13.50 5.41
C PRO A 365 17.99 12.96 6.74
N ASP A 366 19.30 13.04 6.95
CA ASP A 366 19.92 12.70 8.24
C ASP A 366 19.61 13.74 9.33
N ALA A 367 19.87 13.38 10.58
CA ALA A 367 19.54 14.21 11.74
C ALA A 367 20.19 15.61 11.69
N LEU A 368 21.45 15.69 11.27
CA LEU A 368 22.19 16.95 11.15
C LEU A 368 21.58 17.86 10.07
N THR A 369 21.17 17.27 8.96
CA THR A 369 20.50 17.97 7.85
C THR A 369 19.12 18.48 8.27
N VAL A 370 18.39 17.73 9.09
CA VAL A 370 17.10 18.14 9.67
C VAL A 370 17.29 19.28 10.67
N GLU A 371 18.22 19.14 11.60
CA GLU A 371 18.52 20.17 12.62
C GLU A 371 18.93 21.49 11.95
N HIS A 372 19.80 21.42 10.93
CA HIS A 372 20.18 22.61 10.17
C HIS A 372 18.98 23.24 9.44
N ALA A 373 18.11 22.44 8.84
CA ALA A 373 16.91 22.95 8.17
C ALA A 373 15.92 23.59 9.15
N GLN A 374 15.75 23.04 10.34
CA GLN A 374 14.94 23.64 11.41
C GLN A 374 15.51 24.99 11.85
N ALA A 375 16.83 25.06 12.06
CA ALA A 375 17.52 26.30 12.43
C ALA A 375 17.34 27.40 11.36
N VAL A 376 17.42 27.03 10.08
CA VAL A 376 17.17 27.94 8.95
C VAL A 376 15.74 28.49 8.97
N VAL A 377 14.73 27.63 9.14
CA VAL A 377 13.31 28.06 9.17
C VAL A 377 13.08 29.00 10.35
N GLN A 378 13.55 28.63 11.55
CA GLN A 378 13.38 29.43 12.76
C GLN A 378 14.06 30.81 12.64
N ALA A 379 15.27 30.87 12.07
CA ALA A 379 15.98 32.12 11.87
C ALA A 379 15.26 33.05 10.88
N MET A 380 14.68 32.49 9.81
CA MET A 380 13.92 33.26 8.81
C MET A 380 12.59 33.78 9.35
N GLU A 381 11.91 33.00 10.21
CA GLU A 381 10.72 33.45 10.93
C GLU A 381 11.05 34.60 11.88
N ALA A 382 12.14 34.50 12.65
CA ALA A 382 12.59 35.57 13.54
C ALA A 382 13.02 36.85 12.79
N ALA A 383 13.55 36.71 11.57
CA ALA A 383 13.92 37.81 10.69
C ALA A 383 12.74 38.40 9.89
N ASN A 384 11.51 37.94 10.14
CA ASN A 384 10.29 38.38 9.47
C ASN A 384 10.36 38.28 7.93
N GLY A 385 11.03 37.23 7.42
CA GLY A 385 11.21 36.97 5.99
C GLY A 385 12.33 37.76 5.30
N GLY A 386 13.12 38.53 6.05
CA GLY A 386 14.34 39.20 5.56
C GLY A 386 15.54 38.25 5.42
N VAL A 387 16.74 38.82 5.26
CA VAL A 387 18.00 38.06 5.23
C VAL A 387 18.52 37.86 6.65
N CYS A 388 18.97 36.64 6.97
CA CYS A 388 19.59 36.33 8.27
C CYS A 388 20.88 35.51 8.11
N VAL A 389 21.52 35.16 9.23
CA VAL A 389 22.75 34.35 9.24
C VAL A 389 22.57 33.15 10.16
N VAL A 390 22.85 31.96 9.64
CA VAL A 390 22.87 30.69 10.39
C VAL A 390 24.22 30.01 10.13
N ASN A 391 24.94 29.63 11.18
CA ASN A 391 26.27 29.00 11.09
C ASN A 391 27.25 29.77 10.18
N SER A 392 27.29 31.10 10.35
CA SER A 392 28.12 32.03 9.55
C SER A 392 27.81 32.05 8.04
N LYS A 393 26.67 31.52 7.62
CA LYS A 393 26.19 31.56 6.23
C LYS A 393 24.95 32.42 6.11
N MET A 394 24.90 33.23 5.05
CA MET A 394 23.72 34.02 4.71
C MET A 394 22.55 33.07 4.37
N VAL A 395 21.38 33.40 4.90
CA VAL A 395 20.13 32.70 4.66
C VAL A 395 19.13 33.70 4.09
N ASP A 396 18.56 33.33 2.95
CA ASP A 396 17.56 34.06 2.19
C ASP A 396 16.43 33.11 1.73
N ALA A 397 15.51 33.61 0.90
CA ALA A 397 14.35 32.82 0.45
C ALA A 397 14.73 31.49 -0.27
N PRO A 398 15.74 31.42 -1.15
CA PRO A 398 16.24 30.15 -1.69
C PRO A 398 16.68 29.14 -0.63
N VAL A 399 17.46 29.57 0.37
CA VAL A 399 17.94 28.69 1.45
C VAL A 399 16.78 28.22 2.32
N LEU A 400 15.81 29.09 2.59
CA LEU A 400 14.57 28.75 3.29
C LEU A 400 13.77 27.67 2.54
N HIS A 401 13.57 27.83 1.23
CA HIS A 401 12.83 26.86 0.42
C HIS A 401 13.53 25.49 0.41
N LEU A 402 14.86 25.47 0.35
CA LEU A 402 15.62 24.22 0.47
C LEU A 402 15.39 23.56 1.84
N ALA A 403 15.47 24.33 2.93
CA ALA A 403 15.20 23.84 4.27
C ALA A 403 13.77 23.29 4.43
N GLN A 404 12.75 23.99 3.94
CA GLN A 404 11.36 23.52 3.96
C GLN A 404 11.18 22.22 3.19
N ARG A 405 11.82 22.07 2.01
CA ARG A 405 11.79 20.80 1.25
C ARG A 405 12.48 19.67 2.02
N THR A 406 13.59 19.94 2.69
CA THR A 406 14.27 18.98 3.57
C THR A 406 13.34 18.52 4.69
N LEU A 407 12.67 19.44 5.39
CA LEU A 407 11.73 19.10 6.46
C LEU A 407 10.52 18.33 5.94
N GLN A 408 10.00 18.68 4.76
CA GLN A 408 8.92 17.93 4.11
C GLN A 408 9.35 16.48 3.79
N ARG A 409 10.57 16.29 3.28
CA ARG A 409 11.13 14.94 3.05
C ARG A 409 11.32 14.17 4.35
N HIS A 410 11.79 14.82 5.40
CA HIS A 410 11.92 14.21 6.73
C HIS A 410 10.55 13.79 7.28
N ALA A 411 9.53 14.66 7.20
CA ALA A 411 8.17 14.32 7.60
C ALA A 411 7.64 13.10 6.83
N TRP A 412 7.89 13.01 5.53
CA TRP A 412 7.54 11.82 4.74
C TRP A 412 8.36 10.57 5.10
N ALA A 413 9.60 10.71 5.57
CA ALA A 413 10.40 9.58 6.02
C ALA A 413 9.84 9.05 7.35
N MET A 414 9.49 9.94 8.28
CA MET A 414 8.89 9.60 9.58
C MET A 414 7.48 8.99 9.47
N GLN A 415 6.79 9.21 8.35
CA GLN A 415 5.51 8.54 8.05
C GLN A 415 5.67 7.11 7.51
N ARG A 416 6.90 6.69 7.15
CA ARG A 416 7.21 5.37 6.58
C ARG A 416 7.86 4.42 7.59
N SER A 417 8.56 4.98 8.59
CA SER A 417 9.10 4.28 9.76
C SER A 417 8.02 4.07 10.80
#